data_AF-A0A3D5DKT0-F1
#
_entry.id   AF-A0A3D5DKT0-F1
#
_cell.length_a   1.000
_cell.length_b   1.000
_cell.length_c   1.000
_cell.angle_alpha   90.00
_cell.angle_beta   90.00
_cell.angle_gamma   90.00
#
_symmetry.space_group_name_H-M   'P 1'
#
loop_
_entity.id
_entity.type
_entity.pdbx_description
1 polymer ?
#
loop_
_entity_poly.entity_id
_entity_poly.type
_entity_poly.pdbx_seq_one_letter_code
_entity_poly.pdbx_strand_id
1 'polypeptide(L)'
;MLGLDLQRWPVSGEGRNLRCLEGEARSEHGDGLASWAECTGRGRAAGHERGGLRFAFYGRVSTEDHQDPVTSLARQRGQAGSLVAGDGRIVACFFDVGQSRMLAWARRPQAAALAAALAGPDRGWDAICGRGV
;
A
#
# COMPACT_ATOMS: atom_id res chain seq x y z
N MET A 1 -5.29 -24.87 22.80
CA MET A 1 -5.66 -24.14 21.58
C MET A 1 -4.84 -22.86 21.54
N LEU A 2 -3.75 -22.86 20.78
CA LEU A 2 -2.84 -21.73 20.70
C LEU A 2 -3.45 -20.65 19.78
N GLY A 3 -3.71 -19.47 20.35
CA GLY A 3 -4.04 -18.27 19.58
C GLY A 3 -2.80 -17.80 18.83
N LEU A 4 -2.84 -17.90 17.51
CA LEU A 4 -1.83 -17.30 16.64
C LEU A 4 -2.16 -15.81 16.50
N ASP A 5 -1.44 -15.00 17.26
CA ASP A 5 -1.39 -13.55 17.13
C ASP A 5 -0.80 -13.20 15.75
N LEU A 6 -1.68 -12.82 14.81
CA LEU A 6 -1.35 -12.48 13.43
C LEU A 6 -0.96 -10.99 13.24
N GLN A 7 -0.69 -10.22 14.31
CA GLN A 7 -0.44 -8.78 14.21
C GLN A 7 1.04 -8.35 14.25
N ARG A 8 1.98 -9.29 14.25
CA ARG A 8 3.43 -8.98 14.33
C ARG A 8 4.23 -9.88 13.39
N TRP A 9 4.27 -9.55 12.10
CA TRP A 9 5.09 -10.29 11.14
C TRP A 9 6.53 -9.71 11.05
N PRO A 10 7.58 -10.54 11.14
CA PRO A 10 8.95 -10.06 11.08
C PRO A 10 9.34 -9.66 9.66
N VAL A 11 10.04 -8.52 9.54
CA VAL A 11 10.82 -8.17 8.35
C VAL A 11 12.16 -8.89 8.40
N SER A 12 12.19 -10.16 8.04
CA SER A 12 13.44 -10.88 7.80
C SER A 12 13.72 -10.90 6.30
N GLY A 13 14.79 -10.19 5.94
CA GLY A 13 15.28 -10.10 4.57
C GLY A 13 16.06 -11.32 4.11
N GLU A 14 16.54 -11.16 2.88
CA GLU A 14 17.58 -11.93 2.16
C GLU A 14 17.11 -13.08 1.25
N GLY A 15 17.31 -12.90 -0.07
CA GLY A 15 17.01 -13.95 -1.05
C GLY A 15 17.02 -13.60 -2.55
N ARG A 16 18.04 -12.87 -3.03
CA ARG A 16 18.67 -12.97 -4.38
C ARG A 16 17.85 -12.80 -5.70
N ASN A 17 18.23 -11.72 -6.39
CA ASN A 17 18.75 -11.67 -7.78
C ASN A 17 17.81 -11.95 -8.96
N LEU A 18 17.38 -10.88 -9.62
CA LEU A 18 17.22 -10.82 -11.07
C LEU A 18 17.84 -9.51 -11.58
N ARG A 19 19.05 -9.61 -12.12
CA ARG A 19 19.64 -8.58 -13.00
C ARG A 19 19.11 -8.74 -14.42
N CYS A 20 19.19 -7.62 -15.13
CA CYS A 20 19.00 -7.43 -16.57
C CYS A 20 17.54 -7.35 -17.04
N LEU A 21 16.99 -6.13 -17.01
CA LEU A 21 16.71 -5.40 -18.25
C LEU A 21 17.04 -3.92 -18.00
N GLU A 22 18.25 -3.52 -18.38
CA GLU A 22 18.56 -2.13 -18.71
C GLU A 22 17.73 -1.78 -19.94
N GLY A 23 16.89 -0.78 -19.76
CA GLY A 23 15.98 -0.23 -20.76
C GLY A 23 15.48 1.07 -20.17
N GLU A 24 16.26 2.11 -20.40
CA GLU A 24 16.07 3.50 -19.99
C GLU A 24 14.67 4.01 -20.36
N ALA A 25 13.68 3.72 -19.52
CA ALA A 25 12.44 4.47 -19.50
C ALA A 25 12.53 5.40 -18.30
N ARG A 26 13.10 6.59 -18.52
CA ARG A 26 12.79 7.75 -17.67
C ARG A 26 11.29 7.99 -17.83
N SER A 27 10.51 7.30 -17.00
CA SER A 27 9.06 7.29 -17.10
C SER A 27 8.53 8.67 -16.80
N GLU A 28 7.86 9.28 -17.78
CA GLU A 28 7.06 10.51 -17.68
C GLU A 28 5.89 10.43 -16.66
N HIS A 29 5.86 9.39 -15.81
CA HIS A 29 4.89 9.16 -14.75
C HIS A 29 5.28 9.82 -13.42
N GLY A 30 6.55 10.22 -13.23
CA GLY A 30 7.04 10.75 -11.96
C GLY A 30 6.44 12.12 -11.56
N ASP A 31 5.91 12.88 -12.52
CA ASP A 31 5.41 14.23 -12.23
C ASP A 31 3.94 14.23 -11.76
N GLY A 32 3.19 13.16 -12.01
CA GLY A 32 1.75 13.12 -11.74
C GLY A 32 1.40 13.03 -10.26
N LEU A 33 2.13 12.20 -9.50
CA LEU A 33 1.92 12.06 -8.04
C LEU A 33 2.45 13.27 -7.28
N ALA A 34 3.58 13.82 -7.70
CA ALA A 34 4.11 15.09 -7.20
C ALA A 34 3.11 16.24 -7.42
N SER A 35 2.61 16.41 -8.65
CA SER A 35 1.62 17.44 -8.98
C SER A 35 0.29 17.26 -8.21
N TRP A 36 -0.16 16.02 -8.04
CA TRP A 36 -1.33 15.72 -7.19
C TRP A 36 -1.09 16.11 -5.72
N ALA A 37 0.08 15.81 -5.18
CA ALA A 37 0.41 16.12 -3.79
C ALA A 37 0.50 17.65 -3.56
N GLU A 38 0.97 18.40 -4.55
CA GLU A 38 0.96 19.86 -4.55
C GLU A 38 -0.47 20.41 -4.57
N CYS A 39 -1.30 19.95 -5.51
CA CYS A 39 -2.71 20.38 -5.63
C CYS A 39 -3.53 20.10 -4.36
N THR A 40 -3.24 19.00 -3.67
CA THR A 40 -3.97 18.59 -2.46
C THR A 40 -3.40 19.20 -1.17
N GLY A 41 -2.33 20.00 -1.25
CA GLY A 41 -1.64 20.57 -0.09
C GLY A 41 -0.92 19.53 0.78
N ARG A 42 -0.91 18.26 0.36
CA ARG A 42 -0.32 17.15 1.11
C ARG A 42 1.20 17.16 1.05
N GLY A 43 1.79 17.76 0.01
CA GLY A 43 3.23 17.98 -0.09
C GLY A 43 3.81 18.92 0.97
N ARG A 44 3.02 19.79 1.62
CA ARG A 44 3.54 20.76 2.61
C ARG A 44 3.28 20.35 4.07
N ALA A 45 2.16 19.67 4.35
CA ALA A 45 1.84 19.17 5.69
C ALA A 45 2.66 17.92 6.07
N ALA A 46 3.16 17.19 5.07
CA ALA A 46 3.82 15.91 5.23
C ALA A 46 5.35 15.99 5.17
N GLY A 47 5.98 16.99 5.80
CA GLY A 47 7.45 17.02 5.98
C GLY A 47 8.25 16.54 4.76
N HIS A 48 7.93 17.07 3.58
CA HIS A 48 8.49 16.69 2.28
C HIS A 48 9.93 17.17 2.10
N GLU A 49 10.64 17.32 3.21
CA GLU A 49 11.91 18.01 3.26
C GLU A 49 13.05 17.06 2.85
N ARG A 50 12.94 15.72 3.00
CA ARG A 50 14.02 14.78 2.61
C ARG A 50 13.61 13.36 2.17
N GLY A 51 12.32 12.97 2.18
CA GLY A 51 11.94 11.54 2.19
C GLY A 51 10.83 11.03 1.25
N GLY A 52 10.20 11.89 0.45
CA GLY A 52 9.05 11.52 -0.40
C GLY A 52 7.75 11.24 0.39
N LEU A 53 6.64 11.03 -0.34
CA LEU A 53 5.32 10.78 0.22
C LEU A 53 5.24 9.43 0.95
N ARG A 54 4.49 9.38 2.05
CA ARG A 54 4.21 8.15 2.79
C ARG A 54 2.86 7.60 2.38
N PHE A 55 2.82 6.36 1.90
CA PHE A 55 1.60 5.73 1.43
C PHE A 55 1.11 4.66 2.42
N ALA A 56 -0.20 4.59 2.62
CA ALA A 56 -0.88 3.41 3.14
C ALA A 56 -1.32 2.53 1.97
N PHE A 57 -0.92 1.26 1.99
CA PHE A 57 -1.38 0.28 1.03
C PHE A 57 -2.69 -0.37 1.50
N TYR A 58 -3.69 -0.42 0.62
CA TYR A 58 -4.86 -1.26 0.80
C TYR A 58 -4.94 -2.35 -0.29
N GLY A 59 -5.14 -3.59 0.13
CA GLY A 59 -5.35 -4.72 -0.77
C GLY A 59 -6.39 -5.69 -0.24
N ARG A 60 -6.75 -6.65 -1.07
CA ARG A 60 -7.74 -7.67 -0.73
C ARG A 60 -7.55 -8.97 -1.49
N VAL A 61 -8.05 -10.06 -0.95
CA VAL A 61 -8.21 -11.34 -1.65
C VAL A 61 -9.55 -11.96 -1.26
N SER A 62 -10.32 -12.46 -2.24
CA SER A 62 -11.51 -13.26 -1.95
C SER A 62 -11.10 -14.71 -1.76
N THR A 63 -11.75 -15.41 -0.84
CA THR A 63 -11.62 -16.87 -0.68
C THR A 63 -12.35 -17.63 -1.79
N GLU A 64 -13.29 -16.98 -2.49
CA GLU A 64 -14.03 -17.59 -3.62
C GLU A 64 -13.09 -18.02 -4.76
N ASP A 65 -12.01 -17.27 -4.98
CA ASP A 65 -11.06 -17.50 -6.07
C ASP A 65 -9.97 -18.54 -5.71
N HIS A 66 -10.03 -19.15 -4.51
CA HIS A 66 -9.05 -20.12 -4.00
C HIS A 66 -7.58 -19.62 -4.09
N GLN A 67 -7.38 -18.30 -4.04
CA GLN A 67 -6.06 -17.68 -4.11
C GLN A 67 -5.35 -17.72 -2.77
N ASP A 68 -4.04 -18.02 -2.78
CA ASP A 68 -3.21 -17.92 -1.60
C ASP A 68 -3.11 -16.45 -1.11
N PRO A 69 -3.49 -16.16 0.14
CA PRO A 69 -3.47 -14.79 0.67
C PRO A 69 -2.08 -14.16 0.73
N VAL A 70 -1.04 -14.96 1.03
CA VAL A 70 0.34 -14.46 1.16
C VAL A 70 0.88 -14.02 -0.18
N THR A 71 0.74 -14.88 -1.19
CA THR A 71 1.15 -14.60 -2.57
C THR A 71 0.35 -13.43 -3.15
N SER A 72 -0.95 -13.36 -2.85
CA SER A 72 -1.80 -12.25 -3.28
C SER A 72 -1.38 -10.92 -2.67
N LEU A 73 -1.07 -10.90 -1.36
CA LEU A 73 -0.54 -9.73 -0.67
C LEU A 73 0.81 -9.31 -1.26
N ALA A 74 1.76 -10.24 -1.37
CA ALA A 74 3.10 -9.95 -1.88
C ALA A 74 3.03 -9.35 -3.29
N ARG A 75 2.22 -9.93 -4.18
CA ARG A 75 2.01 -9.43 -5.54
C ARG A 75 1.38 -8.03 -5.54
N GLN A 76 0.28 -7.83 -4.83
CA GLN A 76 -0.42 -6.54 -4.83
C GLN A 76 0.42 -5.42 -4.18
N ARG A 77 1.10 -5.73 -3.08
CA ARG A 77 2.01 -4.79 -2.42
C ARG A 77 3.23 -4.49 -3.29
N GLY A 78 3.77 -5.48 -4.00
CA GLY A 78 4.85 -5.27 -4.97
C GLY A 78 4.42 -4.35 -6.11
N GLN A 79 3.24 -4.57 -6.68
CA GLN A 79 2.65 -3.68 -7.71
C GLN A 79 2.46 -2.26 -7.20
N ALA A 80 1.92 -2.09 -5.98
CA ALA A 80 1.77 -0.78 -5.36
C ALA A 80 3.13 -0.12 -5.04
N GLY A 81 4.13 -0.91 -4.64
CA GLY A 81 5.48 -0.44 -4.41
C GLY A 81 6.13 0.12 -5.68
N SER A 82 5.98 -0.58 -6.81
CA SER A 82 6.43 -0.09 -8.11
C SER A 82 5.69 1.19 -8.54
N LEU A 83 4.41 1.32 -8.20
CA LEU A 83 3.61 2.51 -8.54
C LEU A 83 4.08 3.77 -7.82
N VAL A 84 4.49 3.64 -6.55
CA VAL A 84 4.92 4.79 -5.73
C VAL A 84 6.44 5.02 -5.75
N ALA A 85 7.18 4.18 -6.47
CA ALA A 85 8.62 4.29 -6.56
C ALA A 85 9.00 5.61 -7.25
N GLY A 86 9.89 6.38 -6.62
CA GLY A 86 10.29 7.71 -7.09
C GLY A 86 9.58 8.85 -6.35
N ASP A 87 8.31 8.65 -6.00
CA ASP A 87 7.51 9.66 -5.28
C ASP A 87 7.47 9.43 -3.77
N GLY A 88 7.71 8.19 -3.32
CA GLY A 88 7.59 7.87 -1.91
C GLY A 88 7.73 6.40 -1.56
N ARG A 89 7.14 6.01 -0.43
CA ARG A 89 7.21 4.64 0.09
C ARG A 89 5.95 4.22 0.84
N ILE A 90 5.65 2.93 0.83
CA ILE A 90 4.57 2.34 1.62
C ILE A 90 5.01 2.19 3.07
N VAL A 91 4.28 2.80 4.01
CA VAL A 91 4.58 2.76 5.46
C VAL A 91 3.52 2.04 6.28
N ALA A 92 2.33 1.83 5.73
CA ALA A 92 1.23 1.09 6.36
C ALA A 92 0.61 0.12 5.36
N CYS A 93 0.06 -1.00 5.84
CA CYS A 93 -0.57 -2.02 5.01
C CYS A 93 -1.86 -2.52 5.66
N PHE A 94 -2.94 -2.48 4.90
CA PHE A 94 -4.29 -2.93 5.26
C PHE A 94 -4.70 -3.99 4.24
N PHE A 95 -4.95 -5.24 4.66
CA PHE A 95 -5.20 -6.33 3.73
C PHE A 95 -6.35 -7.24 4.15
N ASP A 96 -7.46 -7.18 3.40
CA ASP A 96 -8.63 -8.00 3.68
C ASP A 96 -8.53 -9.39 3.04
N VAL A 97 -8.59 -10.45 3.86
CA VAL A 97 -8.59 -11.85 3.43
C VAL A 97 -10.00 -12.42 3.50
N GLY A 98 -10.41 -13.16 2.48
CA GLY A 98 -11.72 -13.83 2.43
C GLY A 98 -12.90 -12.87 2.31
N GLN A 99 -12.66 -11.65 1.86
CA GLN A 99 -13.72 -10.67 1.67
C GLN A 99 -14.10 -10.64 0.19
N SER A 100 -15.39 -10.42 -0.11
CA SER A 100 -15.89 -10.20 -1.49
C SER A 100 -15.86 -8.72 -1.89
N ARG A 101 -15.59 -8.43 -3.17
CA ARG A 101 -15.58 -7.06 -3.73
C ARG A 101 -16.93 -6.35 -3.65
N MET A 102 -18.00 -7.13 -3.49
CA MET A 102 -19.37 -6.64 -3.37
C MET A 102 -19.70 -6.12 -1.96
N LEU A 103 -18.94 -6.52 -0.92
CA LEU A 103 -19.19 -6.05 0.44
C LEU A 103 -18.87 -4.55 0.56
N ALA A 104 -19.71 -3.79 1.26
CA ALA A 104 -19.40 -2.40 1.61
C ALA A 104 -18.08 -2.29 2.39
N TRP A 105 -17.34 -1.19 2.23
CA TRP A 105 -16.07 -0.95 2.94
C TRP A 105 -16.18 -1.13 4.46
N ALA A 106 -17.25 -0.60 5.07
CA ALA A 106 -17.51 -0.73 6.51
C ALA A 106 -17.66 -2.18 6.99
N ARG A 107 -17.96 -3.13 6.09
CA ARG A 107 -18.09 -4.56 6.40
C ARG A 107 -16.81 -5.34 6.17
N ARG A 108 -15.74 -4.70 5.70
CA ARG A 108 -14.43 -5.32 5.50
C ARG A 108 -13.50 -4.83 6.62
N PRO A 109 -12.96 -5.70 7.49
CA PRO A 109 -12.26 -5.28 8.68
C PRO A 109 -11.10 -4.30 8.43
N GLN A 110 -10.25 -4.57 7.43
CA GLN A 110 -9.09 -3.73 7.15
C GLN A 110 -9.47 -2.45 6.40
N ALA A 111 -10.46 -2.50 5.50
CA ALA A 111 -10.99 -1.29 4.87
C ALA A 111 -11.66 -0.35 5.90
N ALA A 112 -12.39 -0.89 6.86
CA ALA A 112 -12.99 -0.13 7.96
C ALA A 112 -11.91 0.49 8.86
N ALA A 113 -10.86 -0.27 9.20
CA ALA A 113 -9.72 0.24 9.96
C ALA A 113 -8.99 1.38 9.24
N LEU A 114 -8.80 1.25 7.91
CA LEU A 114 -8.24 2.31 7.09
C LEU A 114 -9.13 3.56 7.07
N ALA A 115 -10.46 3.39 6.93
CA ALA A 115 -11.41 4.49 6.96
C ALA A 115 -11.41 5.21 8.32
N ALA A 116 -11.31 4.48 9.43
CA ALA A 116 -11.16 5.08 10.76
C ALA A 116 -9.83 5.84 10.89
N ALA A 117 -8.73 5.30 10.37
CA ALA A 117 -7.42 5.96 10.40
C ALA A 117 -7.38 7.27 9.59
N LEU A 118 -8.23 7.44 8.58
CA LEU A 118 -8.34 8.71 7.83
C LEU A 118 -8.79 9.89 8.71
N ALA A 119 -9.53 9.63 9.78
CA ALA A 119 -9.96 10.68 10.71
C ALA A 119 -8.79 11.21 11.58
N GLY A 120 -7.69 10.48 11.68
CA GLY A 120 -6.51 10.86 12.45
C GLY A 120 -5.63 11.85 11.69
N PRO A 121 -5.36 13.06 12.22
CA PRO A 121 -4.38 13.97 11.63
C PRO A 121 -2.96 13.38 11.66
N ASP A 122 -2.64 12.59 12.68
CA ASP A 122 -1.32 11.98 12.91
C ASP A 122 -1.21 10.52 12.43
N ARG A 123 -2.04 10.12 11.46
CA ARG A 123 -2.09 8.73 10.93
C ARG A 123 -0.76 8.21 10.35
N GLY A 124 0.23 9.07 10.17
CA GLY A 124 1.59 8.69 9.77
C GLY A 124 1.78 8.42 8.27
N TRP A 125 0.76 8.68 7.45
CA TRP A 125 0.80 8.57 6.00
C TRP A 125 -0.04 9.63 5.30
N ASP A 126 0.33 9.93 4.07
CA ASP A 126 -0.10 11.10 3.31
C ASP A 126 -1.12 10.72 2.24
N ALA A 127 -1.04 9.51 1.70
CA ALA A 127 -1.90 9.02 0.63
C ALA A 127 -2.23 7.53 0.78
N ILE A 128 -3.26 7.06 0.07
CA ILE A 128 -3.62 5.64 -0.01
C ILE A 128 -3.28 5.14 -1.42
N CYS A 129 -2.65 3.98 -1.53
CA CYS A 129 -2.45 3.29 -2.80
C CYS A 129 -3.01 1.85 -2.73
N GLY A 130 -3.48 1.33 -3.85
CA GLY A 130 -4.11 0.01 -3.88
C GLY A 130 -4.93 -0.17 -5.15
N ARG A 131 -5.33 -1.42 -5.43
CA ARG A 131 -6.14 -1.71 -6.62
C ARG A 131 -7.62 -1.54 -6.28
N GLY A 132 -8.31 -0.58 -6.91
CA GLY A 132 -9.73 -0.33 -6.71
C GLY A 132 -10.07 0.28 -5.35
N VAL A 133 -9.18 1.15 -4.85
CA VAL A 133 -9.50 2.09 -3.77
C VAL A 133 -10.58 3.07 -4.21
#